data_AF-A0A7S4P0E6-F1
#
_entry.id   AF-A0A7S4P0E6-F1
#
_cell.length_a   1.000
_cell.length_b   1.000
_cell.length_c   1.000
_cell.angle_alpha   90.00
_cell.angle_beta   90.00
_cell.angle_gamma   90.00
#
_symmetry.space_group_name_H-M   'P 1'
#
loop_
_entity.id
_entity.type
_entity.pdbx_description
1 polymer ?
#
loop_
_entity_poly.entity_id
_entity_poly.type
_entity_poly.pdbx_seq_one_letter_code
_entity_poly.pdbx_strand_id
1 'polypeptide(L)'
;AQLECKKWQASNAVHPSLLNWDCLGLHRTEKAVRRGPFLCLLFFILLFYTTPMAMVAGADVILVSFGVDPAQWEVPQVIVTFFPSLLLVFLGVGVPQLLSLSSTYAKHNTIPKQEMASTFLIFIFLYLSVFLLPTFMLTSFAALAEHVCAADPSELYGTVFPHCGFF
;
A
#
# COMPACT_ATOMS: atom_id res chain seq x y z
N ALA A 1 -47.77 4.06 -2.26
CA ALA A 1 -46.81 4.22 -3.36
C ALA A 1 -45.44 4.53 -2.77
N GLN A 2 -44.49 3.60 -2.86
CA GLN A 2 -43.15 3.75 -2.29
C GLN A 2 -42.28 4.42 -3.36
N LEU A 3 -41.94 5.70 -3.17
CA LEU A 3 -41.15 6.47 -4.13
C LEU A 3 -39.75 5.86 -4.24
N GLU A 4 -39.36 5.39 -5.43
CA GLU A 4 -38.02 4.88 -5.68
C GLU A 4 -37.01 6.03 -5.72
N CYS A 5 -36.62 6.55 -4.55
CA CYS A 5 -35.60 7.60 -4.38
C CYS A 5 -34.22 7.25 -4.94
N LYS A 6 -34.03 6.01 -5.43
CA LYS A 6 -32.78 5.52 -6.02
C LYS A 6 -32.58 5.97 -7.48
N LYS A 7 -33.66 6.29 -8.20
CA LYS A 7 -33.61 6.63 -9.63
C LYS A 7 -33.38 8.12 -9.90
N TRP A 8 -33.90 8.99 -9.05
CA TRP A 8 -33.80 10.44 -9.20
C TRP A 8 -32.95 11.04 -8.08
N GLN A 9 -31.67 11.29 -8.36
CA GLN A 9 -30.78 12.02 -7.45
C GLN A 9 -30.68 13.47 -7.91
N ALA A 10 -31.35 14.37 -7.19
CA ALA A 10 -31.16 15.81 -7.35
C ALA A 10 -30.01 16.28 -6.43
N SER A 11 -29.07 17.04 -6.98
CA SER A 11 -28.00 17.72 -6.25
C SER A 11 -28.04 19.18 -6.64
N ASN A 12 -27.75 20.09 -5.70
CA ASN A 12 -27.55 21.49 -6.02
C ASN A 12 -26.45 21.63 -7.07
N ALA A 13 -26.76 22.40 -8.11
CA ALA A 13 -25.81 22.74 -9.16
C ALA A 13 -24.81 23.75 -8.60
N VAL A 14 -23.53 23.48 -8.82
CA VAL A 14 -22.45 24.42 -8.50
C VAL A 14 -22.31 25.40 -9.67
N HIS A 15 -21.66 26.55 -9.45
CA HIS A 15 -21.34 27.52 -10.50
C HIS A 15 -20.73 26.82 -11.74
N PRO A 16 -21.12 27.20 -12.98
CA PRO A 16 -20.75 26.48 -14.21
C PRO A 16 -19.24 26.39 -14.46
N SER A 17 -18.44 27.33 -13.94
CA SER A 17 -16.97 27.27 -14.04
C SER A 17 -16.33 26.16 -13.21
N LEU A 18 -17.04 25.61 -12.20
CA LEU A 18 -16.55 24.56 -11.31
C LEU A 18 -17.06 23.16 -11.71
N LEU A 19 -17.84 23.10 -12.79
CA LEU A 19 -18.45 21.89 -13.31
C LEU A 19 -17.50 21.22 -14.32
N ASN A 20 -17.32 19.92 -14.18
CA ASN A 20 -16.53 19.13 -15.13
C ASN A 20 -17.46 18.53 -16.19
N TRP A 21 -17.60 19.23 -17.32
CA TRP A 21 -18.51 18.88 -18.42
C TRP A 21 -18.26 17.49 -19.01
N ASP A 22 -16.99 17.07 -19.07
CA ASP A 22 -16.59 15.77 -19.63
C ASP A 22 -17.02 14.58 -18.77
N CYS A 23 -17.41 14.83 -17.51
CA CYS A 23 -17.69 13.79 -16.52
C CYS A 23 -19.18 13.63 -16.19
N LEU A 24 -20.05 14.51 -16.73
CA LEU A 24 -21.48 14.55 -16.42
C LEU A 24 -22.26 13.36 -17.02
N GLY A 25 -21.87 12.88 -18.20
CA GLY A 25 -22.58 11.82 -18.92
C GLY A 25 -22.23 10.39 -18.49
N LEU A 26 -21.26 10.20 -17.59
CA LEU A 26 -20.80 8.86 -17.21
C LEU A 26 -21.78 8.17 -16.25
N HIS A 27 -22.10 6.92 -16.56
CA HIS A 27 -22.96 6.10 -15.74
C HIS A 27 -22.29 5.76 -14.41
N ARG A 28 -23.09 5.54 -13.35
CA ARG A 28 -22.58 5.32 -11.99
C ARG A 28 -21.74 4.03 -11.87
N THR A 29 -22.06 3.01 -12.66
CA THR A 29 -21.33 1.74 -12.73
C THR A 29 -19.96 1.89 -13.38
N GLU A 30 -19.86 2.65 -14.48
CA GLU A 30 -18.58 2.96 -15.11
C GLU A 30 -17.63 3.71 -14.17
N LYS A 31 -18.18 4.65 -13.38
CA LYS A 31 -17.41 5.35 -12.33
C LYS A 31 -16.90 4.40 -11.26
N ALA A 32 -17.66 3.37 -10.90
CA ALA A 32 -17.24 2.37 -9.90
C ALA A 32 -16.14 1.45 -10.45
N VAL A 33 -16.31 0.91 -11.66
CA VAL A 33 -15.34 0.02 -12.31
C VAL A 33 -14.00 0.72 -12.52
N ARG A 34 -14.01 2.01 -12.90
CA ARG A 34 -12.79 2.81 -13.07
C ARG A 34 -12.01 3.04 -11.78
N ARG A 35 -12.63 2.98 -10.60
CA ARG A 35 -11.97 3.22 -9.30
C ARG A 35 -11.20 2.01 -8.77
N GLY A 36 -11.68 0.80 -9.06
CA GLY A 36 -11.08 -0.47 -8.61
C GLY A 36 -9.58 -0.63 -8.90
N PRO A 37 -9.10 -0.45 -10.16
CA PRO A 37 -7.70 -0.67 -10.49
C PRO A 37 -6.76 0.31 -9.79
N PHE A 38 -7.18 1.55 -9.55
CA PHE A 38 -6.36 2.53 -8.83
C PHE A 38 -6.18 2.18 -7.36
N LEU A 39 -7.21 1.61 -6.72
CA LEU A 39 -7.10 1.14 -5.34
C LEU A 39 -6.14 -0.06 -5.24
N CYS A 40 -6.18 -0.97 -6.22
CA CYS A 40 -5.23 -2.08 -6.29
C CYS A 40 -3.81 -1.58 -6.53
N LEU A 41 -3.61 -0.66 -7.48
CA LEU A 41 -2.31 -0.05 -7.76
C LEU A 41 -1.75 0.67 -6.54
N LEU A 42 -2.59 1.40 -5.80
CA LEU A 42 -2.24 2.04 -4.53
C LEU A 42 -1.72 1.01 -3.52
N PHE A 43 -2.42 -0.11 -3.39
CA PHE A 43 -2.03 -1.20 -2.49
C PHE A 43 -0.67 -1.79 -2.89
N PHE A 44 -0.43 -2.03 -4.18
CA PHE A 44 0.86 -2.52 -4.67
C PHE A 44 2.01 -1.56 -4.38
N ILE A 45 1.84 -0.26 -4.64
CA ILE A 45 2.84 0.77 -4.33
C ILE A 45 3.15 0.77 -2.84
N LEU A 46 2.11 0.66 -2.01
CA LEU A 46 2.24 0.69 -0.56
C LEU A 46 3.01 -0.53 -0.03
N LEU A 47 2.76 -1.72 -0.58
CA LEU A 47 3.48 -2.96 -0.25
C LEU A 47 4.95 -2.90 -0.69
N PHE A 48 5.21 -2.45 -1.93
CA PHE A 48 6.58 -2.26 -2.44
C PHE A 48 7.37 -1.17 -1.70
N TYR A 49 6.70 -0.24 -1.02
CA TYR A 49 7.37 0.77 -0.21
C TYR A 49 7.79 0.23 1.17
N THR A 50 6.86 -0.44 1.86
CA THR A 50 7.09 -0.86 3.26
C THR A 50 8.00 -2.07 3.35
N THR A 51 7.96 -2.97 2.36
CA THR A 51 8.77 -4.19 2.36
C THR A 51 10.27 -3.93 2.31
N PRO A 52 10.84 -3.13 1.39
CA PRO A 52 12.28 -2.87 1.39
C PRO A 52 12.72 -2.08 2.64
N MET A 53 11.89 -1.18 3.15
CA MET A 53 12.23 -0.44 4.38
C MET A 53 12.29 -1.39 5.59
N ALA A 54 11.30 -2.28 5.72
CA ALA A 54 11.29 -3.31 6.76
C ALA A 54 12.42 -4.33 6.60
N MET A 55 12.74 -4.74 5.37
CA MET A 55 13.85 -5.65 5.10
C MET A 55 15.20 -5.04 5.45
N VAL A 56 15.42 -3.75 5.19
CA VAL A 56 16.65 -3.06 5.61
C VAL A 56 16.74 -2.97 7.14
N ALA A 57 15.64 -2.63 7.81
CA ALA A 57 15.61 -2.55 9.27
C ALA A 57 15.74 -3.93 9.98
N GLY A 58 15.27 -5.00 9.34
CA GLY A 58 15.39 -6.37 9.82
C GLY A 58 16.58 -7.15 9.27
N ALA A 59 17.41 -6.55 8.41
CA ALA A 59 18.46 -7.24 7.67
C ALA A 59 19.45 -7.97 8.59
N ASP A 60 19.85 -7.35 9.70
CA ASP A 60 20.74 -7.96 10.70
C ASP A 60 20.13 -9.22 11.32
N VAL A 61 18.83 -9.20 11.66
CA VAL A 61 18.13 -10.34 12.26
C VAL A 61 17.92 -11.46 11.22
N ILE A 62 17.61 -11.09 9.99
CA ILE A 62 17.41 -12.01 8.87
C ILE A 62 18.73 -12.71 8.51
N LEU A 63 19.84 -11.99 8.39
CA LEU A 63 21.16 -12.55 8.08
C LEU A 63 21.63 -13.56 9.14
N VAL A 64 21.45 -13.23 10.42
CA VAL A 64 21.74 -14.14 11.54
C VAL A 64 20.84 -15.38 11.51
N SER A 65 19.56 -15.23 11.15
CA SER A 65 18.61 -16.35 11.07
C SER A 65 18.87 -17.28 9.88
N PHE A 66 19.44 -16.78 8.78
CA PHE A 66 19.81 -17.59 7.60
C PHE A 66 21.21 -18.21 7.68
N GLY A 67 21.92 -18.07 8.82
CA GLY A 67 23.23 -18.71 9.04
C GLY A 67 24.36 -18.14 8.18
N VAL A 68 24.20 -16.92 7.67
CA VAL A 68 25.23 -16.21 6.91
C VAL A 68 26.01 -15.31 7.87
N ASP A 69 27.32 -15.52 7.98
CA ASP A 69 28.17 -14.66 8.80
C ASP A 69 28.07 -13.21 8.30
N PRO A 70 27.68 -12.24 9.15
CA PRO A 70 27.52 -10.84 8.75
C PRO A 70 28.85 -10.20 8.28
N ALA A 71 29.98 -10.87 8.53
CA ALA A 71 31.30 -10.46 8.07
C ALA A 71 31.56 -10.72 6.57
N GLN A 72 30.79 -11.59 5.89
CA GLN A 72 30.98 -11.89 4.46
C GLN A 72 30.08 -11.04 3.54
N TRP A 73 29.06 -10.39 4.10
CA TRP A 73 28.10 -9.57 3.36
C TRP A 73 28.48 -8.09 3.46
N GLU A 74 29.51 -7.68 2.71
CA GLU A 74 29.91 -6.27 2.61
C GLU A 74 28.94 -5.51 1.67
N VAL A 75 27.71 -5.26 2.11
CA VAL A 75 26.94 -4.17 1.46
C VAL A 75 27.61 -2.87 1.86
N PRO A 76 27.91 -1.97 0.90
CA PRO A 76 28.39 -0.64 1.25
C PRO A 76 27.41 0.01 2.23
N GLN A 77 27.87 0.36 3.44
CA GLN A 77 27.04 1.05 4.45
C GLN A 77 26.33 2.29 3.88
N VAL A 78 26.94 2.91 2.87
CA VAL A 78 26.35 4.00 2.09
C VAL A 78 25.00 3.59 1.46
N ILE A 79 24.89 2.41 0.86
CA ILE A 79 23.64 1.99 0.21
C ILE A 79 22.55 1.78 1.27
N VAL A 80 22.87 1.09 2.36
CA VAL A 80 21.92 0.82 3.46
C VAL A 80 21.43 2.10 4.13
N THR A 81 22.31 3.10 4.28
CA THR A 81 22.00 4.37 4.97
C THR A 81 21.24 5.35 4.09
N PHE A 82 21.61 5.46 2.80
CA PHE A 82 21.04 6.47 1.91
C PHE A 82 19.78 5.98 1.18
N PHE A 83 19.65 4.68 0.92
CA PHE A 83 18.52 4.13 0.18
C PHE A 83 17.16 4.43 0.83
N PRO A 84 16.96 4.28 2.15
CA PRO A 84 15.70 4.61 2.80
C PRO A 84 15.30 6.08 2.61
N SER A 85 16.25 7.01 2.75
CA SER A 85 16.00 8.44 2.60
C SER A 85 15.65 8.82 1.16
N LEU A 86 16.36 8.25 0.18
CA LEU A 86 16.13 8.50 -1.24
C LEU A 86 14.78 7.94 -1.69
N LEU A 87 14.42 6.74 -1.21
CA LEU A 87 13.12 6.10 -1.42
C LEU A 87 11.98 6.96 -0.84
N LEU A 88 12.18 7.51 0.36
CA LEU A 88 11.21 8.35 1.06
C LEU A 88 10.96 9.67 0.30
N VAL A 89 12.01 10.30 -0.25
CA VAL A 89 11.86 11.50 -1.09
C VAL A 89 11.14 11.19 -2.41
N PHE A 90 11.57 10.14 -3.11
CA PHE A 90 10.97 9.75 -4.39
C PHE A 90 9.47 9.47 -4.24
N LEU A 91 9.09 8.76 -3.18
CA LEU A 91 7.70 8.40 -2.94
C LEU A 91 6.90 9.53 -2.29
N GLY A 92 7.53 10.36 -1.46
CA GLY A 92 6.91 11.56 -0.90
C GLY A 92 6.42 12.55 -1.96
N VAL A 93 7.09 12.60 -3.11
CA VAL A 93 6.66 13.39 -4.28
C VAL A 93 5.85 12.56 -5.27
N GLY A 94 6.27 11.33 -5.56
CA GLY A 94 5.66 10.49 -6.59
C GLY A 94 4.25 10.01 -6.23
N VAL A 95 4.01 9.68 -4.96
CA VAL A 95 2.69 9.19 -4.51
C VAL A 95 1.63 10.29 -4.66
N PRO A 96 1.76 11.52 -4.10
CA PRO A 96 0.74 12.55 -4.26
C PRO A 96 0.36 12.83 -5.72
N GLN A 97 1.35 12.79 -6.63
CA GLN A 97 1.12 12.95 -8.06
C GLN A 97 0.28 11.80 -8.66
N LEU A 98 0.61 10.55 -8.31
CA LEU A 98 -0.17 9.38 -8.76
C LEU A 98 -1.59 9.36 -8.21
N LEU A 99 -1.79 9.78 -6.95
CA LEU A 99 -3.12 9.88 -6.35
C LEU A 99 -3.95 11.02 -6.96
N SER A 100 -3.32 12.15 -7.29
CA SER A 100 -3.97 13.26 -7.99
C SER A 100 -4.41 12.85 -9.41
N LEU A 101 -3.55 12.11 -10.13
CA LEU A 101 -3.90 11.51 -11.41
C LEU A 101 -5.09 10.54 -11.26
N SER A 102 -5.04 9.65 -10.27
CA SER A 102 -6.13 8.71 -9.96
C SER A 102 -7.47 9.42 -9.71
N SER A 103 -7.48 10.53 -8.95
CA SER A 103 -8.71 11.31 -8.70
C SER A 103 -9.30 11.92 -9.98
N THR A 104 -8.42 12.35 -10.90
CA THR A 104 -8.80 12.84 -12.22
C THR A 104 -9.41 11.73 -13.08
N TYR A 105 -8.84 10.52 -13.04
CA TYR A 105 -9.38 9.35 -13.72
C TYR A 105 -10.71 8.85 -13.14
N ALA A 106 -10.95 9.07 -11.84
CA ALA A 106 -12.21 8.73 -11.17
C ALA A 106 -13.40 9.61 -11.63
N LYS A 107 -13.13 10.65 -12.45
CA LYS A 107 -14.11 11.50 -13.14
C LYS A 107 -15.23 12.01 -12.23
N HIS A 108 -14.87 12.96 -11.38
CA HIS A 108 -15.81 13.68 -10.52
C HIS A 108 -16.58 14.75 -11.30
N ASN A 109 -17.84 15.00 -10.92
CA ASN A 109 -18.70 15.96 -11.63
C ASN A 109 -18.31 17.42 -11.36
N THR A 110 -17.61 17.70 -10.26
CA THR A 110 -17.19 19.06 -9.87
C THR A 110 -15.73 19.06 -9.43
N ILE A 111 -15.01 20.12 -9.81
CA ILE A 111 -13.60 20.35 -9.46
C ILE A 111 -13.37 20.31 -7.94
N PRO A 112 -14.14 21.03 -7.09
CA PRO A 112 -13.91 20.98 -5.64
C PRO A 112 -14.09 19.58 -5.02
N LYS A 113 -15.00 18.76 -5.57
CA LYS A 113 -15.15 17.37 -5.10
C LYS A 113 -13.95 16.50 -5.51
N GLN A 114 -13.36 16.77 -6.66
CA GLN A 114 -12.15 16.10 -7.13
C GLN A 114 -10.95 16.40 -6.23
N GLU A 115 -10.75 17.67 -5.88
CA GLU A 115 -9.67 18.12 -5.00
C GLU A 115 -9.84 17.54 -3.58
N MET A 116 -11.04 17.63 -3.00
CA MET A 116 -11.32 17.04 -1.68
C MET A 116 -11.10 15.52 -1.67
N ALA A 117 -11.54 14.81 -2.73
CA ALA A 117 -11.32 13.37 -2.84
C ALA A 117 -9.84 13.02 -2.99
N SER A 118 -9.07 13.81 -3.75
CA SER A 118 -7.62 13.64 -3.90
C SER A 118 -6.91 13.78 -2.56
N THR A 119 -7.19 14.87 -1.83
CA THR A 119 -6.61 15.12 -0.50
C THR A 119 -6.96 14.02 0.50
N PHE A 120 -8.20 13.53 0.48
CA PHE A 120 -8.62 12.44 1.36
C PHE A 120 -7.91 11.11 1.04
N LEU A 121 -7.72 10.80 -0.24
CA LEU A 121 -6.94 9.62 -0.65
C LEU A 121 -5.47 9.74 -0.22
N ILE A 122 -4.87 10.93 -0.36
CA ILE A 122 -3.49 11.18 0.08
C ILE A 122 -3.37 11.02 1.59
N PHE A 123 -4.34 11.54 2.34
CA PHE A 123 -4.39 11.40 3.80
C PHE A 123 -4.48 9.93 4.23
N ILE A 124 -5.41 9.16 3.66
CA ILE A 124 -5.55 7.73 3.96
C ILE A 124 -4.26 6.99 3.60
N PHE A 125 -3.69 7.26 2.43
CA PHE A 125 -2.43 6.62 2.03
C PHE A 125 -1.32 6.91 3.04
N LEU A 126 -1.10 8.18 3.40
CA LEU A 126 -0.07 8.57 4.36
C LEU A 126 -0.28 7.89 5.72
N TYR A 127 -1.52 7.88 6.19
CA TYR A 127 -1.87 7.25 7.46
C TYR A 127 -1.57 5.74 7.44
N LEU A 128 -1.97 5.05 6.38
CA LEU A 128 -1.71 3.62 6.23
C LEU A 128 -0.22 3.32 6.06
N SER A 129 0.49 4.06 5.22
CA SER A 129 1.89 3.79 4.88
C SER A 129 2.87 4.17 5.99
N VAL A 130 2.57 5.24 6.75
CA VAL A 130 3.48 5.76 7.78
C VAL A 130 3.15 5.21 9.16
N PHE A 131 1.87 5.08 9.50
CA PHE A 131 1.46 4.65 10.85
C PHE A 131 1.04 3.19 10.90
N LEU A 132 0.05 2.78 10.10
CA LEU A 132 -0.61 1.49 10.31
C LEU A 132 0.25 0.29 9.86
N LEU A 133 0.73 0.32 8.62
CA LEU A 133 1.46 -0.81 8.05
C LEU A 133 2.80 -1.07 8.75
N PRO A 134 3.66 -0.06 9.01
CA PRO A 134 4.94 -0.30 9.67
C PRO A 134 4.75 -0.94 11.04
N THR A 135 3.78 -0.44 11.81
CA THR A 135 3.45 -1.02 13.14
C THR A 135 2.98 -2.46 13.01
N PHE A 136 2.10 -2.76 12.06
CA PHE A 136 1.60 -4.12 11.82
C PHE A 136 2.69 -5.07 11.32
N MET A 137 3.57 -4.60 10.42
CA MET A 137 4.67 -5.39 9.86
C MET A 137 5.72 -5.70 10.93
N LEU A 138 6.08 -4.72 11.77
CA LEU A 138 7.06 -4.92 12.84
C LEU A 138 6.54 -5.88 13.91
N THR A 139 5.28 -5.75 14.34
CA THR A 139 4.69 -6.65 15.35
C THR A 139 4.51 -8.07 14.81
N SER A 140 4.05 -8.22 13.57
CA SER A 140 3.92 -9.55 12.95
C SER A 140 5.28 -10.21 12.70
N PHE A 141 6.29 -9.45 12.26
CA PHE A 141 7.64 -9.98 12.08
C PHE A 141 8.28 -10.39 13.40
N ALA A 142 8.11 -9.58 14.46
CA ALA A 142 8.61 -9.92 15.80
C ALA A 142 7.95 -11.20 16.34
N ALA A 143 6.63 -11.35 16.19
CA ALA A 143 5.91 -12.56 16.60
C ALA A 143 6.34 -13.79 15.80
N LEU A 144 6.52 -13.65 14.48
CA LEU A 144 7.04 -14.73 13.63
C LEU A 144 8.47 -15.12 14.03
N ALA A 145 9.35 -14.14 14.26
CA ALA A 145 10.71 -14.39 14.70
C ALA A 145 10.75 -15.11 16.05
N GLU A 146 9.89 -14.72 17.01
CA GLU A 146 9.75 -15.43 18.29
C GLU A 146 9.30 -16.87 18.09
N HIS A 147 8.30 -17.13 17.26
CA HIS A 147 7.84 -18.49 16.96
C HIS A 147 8.89 -19.34 16.21
N VAL A 148 9.65 -18.74 15.30
CA VAL A 148 10.74 -19.43 14.58
C VAL A 148 11.91 -19.72 15.50
N CYS A 149 12.26 -18.81 16.41
CA CYS A 149 13.37 -18.99 17.35
C CYS A 149 13.01 -19.85 18.58
N ALA A 150 11.75 -19.89 19.00
CA ALA A 150 11.27 -20.78 20.06
C ALA A 150 11.01 -22.21 19.57
N ALA A 151 10.93 -22.43 18.26
CA ALA A 151 10.90 -23.75 17.65
C ALA A 151 12.33 -24.33 17.65
N ASP A 152 12.59 -25.28 18.54
CA ASP A 152 13.81 -26.09 18.48
C ASP A 152 13.98 -26.71 17.08
N PRO A 153 15.21 -26.79 16.54
CA PRO A 153 15.47 -27.22 15.15
C PRO A 153 15.04 -28.66 14.83
N SER A 154 14.67 -29.47 15.83
CA SER A 154 14.16 -30.84 15.67
C SER A 154 12.68 -30.94 15.28
N GLU A 155 11.85 -29.93 15.56
CA GLU A 155 10.40 -29.96 15.19
C GLU A 155 10.11 -29.36 13.81
N LEU A 156 10.99 -28.47 13.31
CA LEU A 156 10.81 -27.81 12.02
C LEU A 156 10.98 -28.78 10.82
N TYR A 157 11.77 -29.85 10.99
CA TYR A 157 11.94 -30.88 9.96
C TYR A 157 10.68 -31.77 9.79
N GLY A 158 9.85 -31.90 10.81
CA GLY A 158 8.64 -32.75 10.77
C GLY A 158 7.42 -32.09 10.13
N THR A 159 7.38 -30.75 10.06
CA THR A 159 6.18 -29.99 9.69
C THR A 159 6.23 -29.39 8.28
N VAL A 160 7.43 -29.22 7.69
CA VAL A 160 7.59 -28.66 6.34
C VAL A 160 7.59 -29.74 5.24
N PHE A 161 7.92 -31.00 5.55
CA PHE A 161 7.83 -32.13 4.61
C PHE A 161 7.12 -33.34 5.24
N PRO A 162 5.78 -33.37 5.31
CA PRO A 162 5.07 -34.48 5.94
C PRO A 162 5.08 -35.77 5.11
N HIS A 163 5.52 -35.75 3.84
CA HIS A 163 5.59 -36.95 3.01
C HIS A 163 6.70 -36.88 1.95
N CYS A 164 7.89 -37.35 2.30
CA CYS A 164 8.75 -38.11 1.39
C CYS A 164 9.33 -39.28 2.19
N GLY A 165 8.52 -40.33 2.34
CA GLY A 165 9.06 -41.65 2.62
C GLY A 165 9.44 -42.31 1.31
N PHE A 166 10.66 -42.84 1.21
CA PHE A 166 10.97 -44.22 0.82
C PHE A 166 12.47 -44.37 0.51
N PHE A 167 13.08 -45.34 1.22
CA PHE A 167 14.38 -45.98 1.03
C PHE A 167 15.67 -45.21 1.37
#